data_AF-A0A8T1WZI1-F1
#
_entry.id   AF-A0A8T1WZI1-F1
#
_cell.length_a   1.000
_cell.length_b   1.000
_cell.length_c   1.000
_cell.angle_alpha   90.00
_cell.angle_beta   90.00
_cell.angle_gamma   90.00
#
_symmetry.space_group_name_H-M   'P 1'
#
loop_
_entity.id
_entity.type
_entity.pdbx_description
1 polymer ?
#
loop_
_entity_poly.entity_id
_entity_poly.type
_entity_poly.pdbx_seq_one_letter_code
_entity_poly.pdbx_strand_id
1 'polypeptide(L)'
;MRPSYILLLSVALISMVSNADPTAPTVHSLTSADNGDVLKRFLRVADPVEGEDDDDEGDDNGDNDDDDDSIDEQRILGLGKISEKMQLAKMRHAANTELKAAEKVKAAKAATAAKAAKVEEKLKAAEAAKVAKAAKAEEKLKAAEAAKVAKAANAEEKLKAAEAAKVAKAAKAEEKAKAAETAKAAKAAKAAEKEKQEEEKLMSSLLKKLRPPFKVAKDLGIKDGVVSKNSPFLEEYTRRFKLLVDAIKV
;
A
#
# COMPACT_ATOMS: atom_id res chain seq x y z
N MET A 1 -3.74 17.09 -23.12
CA MET A 1 -4.96 16.27 -22.89
C MET A 1 -5.62 16.75 -21.60
N ARG A 2 -6.93 16.99 -21.63
CA ARG A 2 -7.63 17.57 -20.47
C ARG A 2 -7.77 16.51 -19.35
N PRO A 3 -7.47 16.83 -18.08
CA PRO A 3 -7.46 15.87 -16.97
C PRO A 3 -8.81 15.19 -16.72
N SER A 4 -9.90 15.78 -17.19
CA SER A 4 -11.27 15.24 -17.11
C SER A 4 -11.46 13.90 -17.85
N TYR A 5 -10.68 13.62 -18.90
CA TYR A 5 -10.81 12.39 -19.67
C TYR A 5 -10.23 11.16 -18.97
N ILE A 6 -9.23 11.36 -18.09
CA ILE A 6 -8.58 10.25 -17.37
C ILE A 6 -9.53 9.70 -16.29
N LEU A 7 -10.26 10.58 -15.61
CA LEU A 7 -11.25 10.19 -14.60
C LEU A 7 -12.41 9.41 -15.23
N LEU A 8 -12.93 9.87 -16.37
CA LEU A 8 -14.01 9.16 -17.07
C LEU A 8 -13.58 7.77 -17.56
N LEU A 9 -12.34 7.62 -18.03
CA LEU A 9 -11.82 6.32 -18.46
C LEU A 9 -11.66 5.34 -17.29
N SER A 10 -11.23 5.83 -16.13
CA SER A 10 -11.06 5.01 -14.93
C SER A 10 -12.39 4.50 -14.37
N VAL A 11 -13.44 5.33 -14.39
CA VAL A 11 -14.78 4.94 -13.94
C VAL A 11 -15.39 3.90 -14.88
N ALA A 12 -15.20 4.03 -16.19
CA ALA A 12 -15.69 3.05 -17.17
C ALA A 12 -15.03 1.66 -17.03
N LEU A 13 -13.74 1.61 -16.70
CA LEU A 13 -13.00 0.36 -16.48
C LEU A 13 -13.43 -0.38 -15.21
N ILE A 14 -13.77 0.36 -14.15
CA ILE A 14 -14.25 -0.22 -12.89
C ILE A 14 -15.64 -0.84 -13.09
N SER A 15 -16.51 -0.22 -13.88
CA SER A 15 -17.85 -0.77 -14.17
C SER A 15 -17.85 -2.05 -15.01
N MET A 16 -16.79 -2.35 -15.76
CA MET A 16 -16.70 -3.58 -16.55
C MET A 16 -16.22 -4.80 -15.74
N VAL A 17 -15.52 -4.61 -14.62
CA VAL A 17 -15.01 -5.70 -13.78
C VAL A 17 -16.07 -6.20 -12.77
N SER A 18 -17.05 -5.38 -12.41
CA SER A 18 -18.06 -5.74 -11.40
C SER A 18 -19.23 -6.60 -11.89
N ASN A 19 -19.30 -6.98 -13.17
CA ASN A 19 -20.40 -7.80 -13.74
C ASN A 19 -20.00 -9.23 -14.10
N ALA A 20 -19.03 -9.83 -13.38
CA ALA A 20 -18.72 -11.26 -13.52
C ALA A 20 -19.47 -12.07 -12.44
N ASP A 21 -20.56 -12.69 -12.87
CA ASP A 21 -21.43 -13.63 -12.14
C ASP A 21 -20.65 -14.89 -11.73
N PRO A 22 -20.55 -15.27 -10.43
CA PRO A 22 -19.82 -16.45 -10.01
C PRO A 22 -20.78 -17.62 -9.76
N THR A 23 -21.14 -18.35 -10.82
CA THR A 23 -21.84 -19.64 -10.67
C THR A 23 -21.19 -20.75 -11.50
N ALA A 24 -21.04 -21.91 -10.85
CA ALA A 24 -20.69 -23.25 -11.38
C ALA A 24 -19.22 -23.74 -11.16
N PRO A 25 -18.99 -25.08 -11.11
CA PRO A 25 -18.71 -25.76 -9.85
C PRO A 25 -17.39 -26.54 -9.82
N THR A 26 -16.99 -26.90 -8.60
CA THR A 26 -15.88 -27.77 -8.23
C THR A 26 -15.99 -29.16 -8.85
N VAL A 27 -14.97 -29.62 -9.59
CA VAL A 27 -14.86 -31.00 -10.08
C VAL A 27 -13.49 -31.62 -9.79
N HIS A 28 -13.57 -32.66 -8.96
CA HIS A 28 -12.83 -33.92 -8.91
C HIS A 28 -11.28 -33.97 -8.92
N SER A 29 -10.76 -34.35 -7.76
CA SER A 29 -9.54 -35.12 -7.55
C SER A 29 -9.64 -36.52 -8.18
N LEU A 30 -8.74 -36.86 -9.10
CA LEU A 30 -8.49 -38.25 -9.51
C LEU A 30 -6.99 -38.52 -9.70
N THR A 31 -6.50 -39.43 -8.87
CA THR A 31 -5.58 -40.53 -9.18
C THR A 31 -4.17 -40.22 -9.71
N SER A 32 -3.19 -40.29 -8.81
CA SER A 32 -1.81 -40.68 -9.14
C SER A 32 -1.75 -42.20 -9.30
N ALA A 33 -1.58 -42.69 -10.53
CA ALA A 33 -1.23 -44.08 -10.81
C ALA A 33 0.25 -44.16 -11.20
N ASP A 34 0.97 -44.95 -10.42
CA ASP A 34 2.36 -45.32 -10.53
C ASP A 34 2.58 -46.23 -11.77
N ASN A 35 3.45 -45.84 -12.69
CA ASN A 35 3.78 -46.58 -13.92
C ASN A 35 5.22 -47.12 -13.85
N GLY A 36 5.54 -47.88 -12.80
CA GLY A 36 6.88 -48.40 -12.52
C GLY A 36 7.28 -49.71 -13.23
N ASP A 37 6.35 -50.53 -13.75
CA ASP A 37 6.66 -51.97 -13.91
C ASP A 37 6.50 -52.61 -15.30
N VAL A 38 6.32 -51.86 -16.39
CA VAL A 38 6.01 -52.47 -17.71
C VAL A 38 7.23 -52.72 -18.62
N LEU A 39 8.46 -52.34 -18.23
CA LEU A 39 9.61 -52.36 -19.16
C LEU A 39 10.59 -53.55 -19.06
N LYS A 40 10.33 -54.60 -18.25
CA LYS A 40 11.32 -55.68 -18.01
C LYS A 40 11.04 -57.05 -18.64
N ARG A 41 10.01 -57.23 -19.49
CA ARG A 41 9.64 -58.58 -19.98
C ARG A 41 9.81 -58.89 -21.48
N PHE A 42 10.42 -58.01 -22.27
CA PHE A 42 10.65 -58.31 -23.70
C PHE A 42 12.10 -58.06 -24.11
N LEU A 43 13.01 -58.95 -23.69
CA LEU A 43 14.32 -59.16 -24.31
C LEU A 43 14.90 -60.49 -23.83
N ARG A 44 14.40 -61.59 -24.41
CA ARG A 44 15.17 -62.82 -24.60
C ARG A 44 15.02 -63.22 -26.06
N VAL A 45 15.95 -62.74 -26.87
CA VAL A 45 16.29 -63.27 -28.19
C VAL A 45 17.80 -63.48 -28.16
N ALA A 46 18.19 -64.66 -28.64
CA ALA A 46 19.44 -65.37 -28.44
C ALA A 46 20.71 -64.70 -29.00
N ASP A 47 21.85 -65.05 -28.42
CA ASP A 47 23.14 -65.11 -29.11
C ASP A 47 23.53 -66.61 -29.28
N PRO A 48 24.02 -67.03 -30.45
CA PRO A 48 24.61 -68.36 -30.65
C PRO A 48 26.09 -68.31 -30.24
N VAL A 49 26.53 -69.24 -29.40
CA VAL A 49 27.95 -69.49 -29.16
C VAL A 49 28.32 -70.72 -29.97
N GLU A 50 29.07 -70.47 -31.05
CA GLU A 50 29.85 -71.46 -31.78
C GLU A 50 30.98 -71.98 -30.88
N GLY A 51 31.23 -73.29 -30.94
CA GLY A 51 32.28 -73.98 -30.24
C GLY A 51 32.28 -75.43 -30.69
N GLU A 52 33.04 -75.67 -31.76
CA GLU A 52 33.47 -76.98 -32.28
C GLU A 52 34.28 -77.71 -31.20
N ASP A 53 34.21 -79.05 -31.19
CA ASP A 53 35.38 -79.93 -31.26
C ASP A 53 34.94 -81.40 -31.09
N ASP A 54 35.23 -82.13 -32.16
CA ASP A 54 35.46 -83.56 -32.39
C ASP A 54 35.53 -84.52 -31.19
N ASP A 55 34.92 -85.72 -31.35
CA ASP A 55 35.68 -86.96 -31.56
C ASP A 55 34.80 -88.22 -31.50
N ASP A 56 35.20 -89.17 -32.33
CA ASP A 56 35.16 -90.63 -32.15
C ASP A 56 33.96 -91.46 -32.63
N GLU A 57 34.18 -92.00 -33.84
CA GLU A 57 34.20 -93.41 -34.24
C GLU A 57 33.09 -94.38 -33.77
N GLY A 58 32.52 -95.08 -34.76
CA GLY A 58 31.70 -96.25 -34.52
C GLY A 58 30.97 -96.79 -35.74
N ASP A 59 31.75 -97.17 -36.76
CA ASP A 59 31.59 -98.38 -37.59
C ASP A 59 30.19 -99.03 -37.66
N ASP A 60 29.53 -98.94 -38.82
CA ASP A 60 28.72 -100.07 -39.27
C ASP A 60 28.79 -100.21 -40.79
N ASN A 61 29.14 -101.43 -41.19
CA ASN A 61 29.42 -101.85 -42.55
C ASN A 61 28.13 -102.01 -43.33
N GLY A 62 28.11 -101.48 -44.55
CA GLY A 62 27.04 -101.73 -45.50
C GLY A 62 27.57 -101.58 -46.91
N ASP A 63 28.22 -102.63 -47.39
CA ASP A 63 28.41 -102.88 -48.82
C ASP A 63 27.08 -102.63 -49.55
N ASN A 64 27.07 -101.64 -50.43
CA ASN A 64 26.15 -101.55 -51.56
C ASN A 64 26.88 -100.76 -52.65
N ASP A 65 27.69 -101.51 -53.41
CA ASP A 65 27.89 -101.23 -54.82
C ASP A 65 26.52 -101.39 -55.50
N ASP A 66 25.83 -100.29 -55.80
CA ASP A 66 24.80 -100.24 -56.83
C ASP A 66 24.56 -98.77 -57.22
N ASP A 67 24.54 -98.55 -58.53
CA ASP A 67 24.33 -97.30 -59.26
C ASP A 67 23.14 -96.46 -58.72
N ASP A 68 23.29 -95.14 -58.56
CA ASP A 68 22.18 -94.21 -58.90
C ASP A 68 22.59 -92.72 -58.92
N ASP A 69 22.30 -92.05 -60.03
CA ASP A 69 22.53 -90.63 -60.35
C ASP A 69 21.70 -89.62 -59.49
N SER A 70 21.32 -89.99 -58.26
CA SER A 70 20.35 -89.23 -57.43
C SER A 70 20.97 -88.20 -56.46
N ILE A 71 22.30 -88.17 -56.33
CA ILE A 71 23.03 -87.27 -55.41
C ILE A 71 23.05 -85.82 -55.94
N ASP A 72 23.04 -85.64 -57.26
CA ASP A 72 23.12 -84.31 -57.88
C ASP A 72 21.79 -83.54 -57.79
N GLU A 73 20.64 -84.21 -57.86
CA GLU A 73 19.34 -83.54 -57.73
C GLU A 73 19.06 -83.01 -56.32
N GLN A 74 19.44 -83.76 -55.28
CA GLN A 74 19.29 -83.30 -53.88
C GLN A 74 20.22 -82.13 -53.55
N ARG A 75 21.44 -82.11 -54.12
CA ARG A 75 22.40 -80.99 -53.97
C ARG A 75 21.89 -79.72 -54.65
N ILE A 76 21.35 -79.81 -55.88
CA ILE A 76 20.81 -78.66 -56.62
C ILE A 76 19.56 -78.08 -55.90
N LEU A 77 18.67 -78.94 -55.41
CA LEU A 77 17.49 -78.52 -54.62
C LEU A 77 17.87 -77.92 -53.25
N GLY A 78 18.94 -78.41 -52.62
CA GLY A 78 19.50 -77.87 -51.38
C GLY A 78 20.05 -76.45 -51.56
N LEU A 79 20.77 -76.20 -52.65
CA LEU A 79 21.33 -74.89 -52.99
C LEU A 79 20.24 -73.84 -53.23
N GLY A 80 19.12 -74.21 -53.86
CA GLY A 80 17.96 -73.32 -54.04
C GLY A 80 17.37 -72.84 -52.70
N LYS A 81 17.14 -73.76 -51.76
CA LYS A 81 16.63 -73.45 -50.41
C LYS A 81 17.60 -72.60 -49.59
N ILE A 82 18.91 -72.81 -49.73
CA ILE A 82 19.95 -72.02 -49.07
C ILE A 82 19.98 -70.58 -49.62
N SER A 83 19.88 -70.43 -50.94
CA SER A 83 19.83 -69.11 -51.60
C SER A 83 18.62 -68.28 -51.14
N GLU A 84 17.43 -68.89 -51.08
CA GLU A 84 16.21 -68.22 -50.60
C GLU A 84 16.33 -67.80 -49.12
N LYS A 85 16.84 -68.68 -48.25
CA LYS A 85 17.10 -68.34 -46.84
C LYS A 85 18.10 -67.19 -46.71
N MET A 86 19.15 -67.16 -47.53
CA MET A 86 20.12 -66.06 -47.53
C MET A 86 19.48 -64.73 -48.00
N GLN A 87 18.63 -64.75 -49.02
CA GLN A 87 17.90 -63.55 -49.45
C GLN A 87 16.95 -63.04 -48.35
N LEU A 88 16.23 -63.94 -47.69
CA LEU A 88 15.36 -63.60 -46.56
C LEU A 88 16.15 -63.00 -45.38
N ALA A 89 17.32 -63.55 -45.06
CA ALA A 89 18.20 -63.00 -44.03
C ALA A 89 18.69 -61.59 -44.39
N LYS A 90 19.06 -61.34 -45.66
CA LYS A 90 19.45 -60.02 -46.15
C LYS A 90 18.29 -59.01 -46.05
N MET A 91 17.08 -59.41 -46.45
CA MET A 91 15.89 -58.56 -46.31
C MET A 91 15.57 -58.23 -44.85
N ARG A 92 15.65 -59.21 -43.95
CA ARG A 92 15.46 -59.00 -42.51
C ARG A 92 16.52 -58.08 -41.91
N HIS A 93 17.78 -58.24 -42.32
CA HIS A 93 18.85 -57.36 -41.87
C HIS A 93 18.60 -55.92 -42.35
N ALA A 94 18.27 -55.72 -43.62
CA ALA A 94 17.93 -54.41 -44.18
C ALA A 94 16.74 -53.77 -43.43
N ALA A 95 15.65 -54.52 -43.22
CA ALA A 95 14.49 -54.04 -42.47
C ALA A 95 14.85 -53.66 -41.02
N ASN A 96 15.70 -54.44 -40.35
CA ASN A 96 16.15 -54.13 -38.99
C ASN A 96 17.03 -52.86 -38.97
N THR A 97 17.89 -52.67 -39.97
CA THR A 97 18.69 -51.43 -40.08
C THR A 97 17.81 -50.20 -40.32
N GLU A 98 16.76 -50.32 -41.14
CA GLU A 98 15.80 -49.24 -41.37
C GLU A 98 14.98 -48.92 -40.11
N LEU A 99 14.53 -49.94 -39.37
CA LEU A 99 13.83 -49.76 -38.09
C LEU A 99 14.73 -49.03 -37.08
N LYS A 100 15.98 -49.47 -36.91
CA LYS A 100 16.96 -48.78 -36.04
C LYS A 100 17.21 -47.34 -36.47
N ALA A 101 17.26 -47.08 -37.78
CA ALA A 101 17.40 -45.71 -38.30
C ALA A 101 16.16 -44.87 -37.98
N ALA A 102 14.95 -45.41 -38.17
CA ALA A 102 13.70 -44.75 -37.85
C ALA A 102 13.57 -44.43 -36.35
N GLU A 103 13.99 -45.34 -35.47
CA GLU A 103 14.04 -45.12 -34.03
C GLU A 103 15.00 -44.00 -33.65
N LYS A 104 16.20 -43.98 -34.24
CA LYS A 104 17.16 -42.88 -34.05
C LYS A 104 16.59 -41.53 -34.47
N VAL A 105 15.88 -41.47 -35.61
CA VAL A 105 15.20 -40.24 -36.06
C VAL A 105 14.09 -39.82 -35.09
N LYS A 106 13.27 -40.75 -34.60
CA LYS A 106 12.24 -40.46 -33.58
C LYS A 106 12.86 -39.94 -32.29
N ALA A 107 13.93 -40.58 -31.80
CA ALA A 107 14.67 -40.16 -30.61
C ALA A 107 15.28 -38.76 -30.78
N ALA A 108 15.86 -38.47 -31.96
CA ALA A 108 16.39 -37.14 -32.26
C ALA A 108 15.29 -36.07 -32.25
N LYS A 109 14.14 -36.33 -32.88
CA LYS A 109 12.97 -35.43 -32.85
C LYS A 109 12.46 -35.20 -31.43
N ALA A 110 12.31 -36.27 -30.64
CA ALA A 110 11.90 -36.18 -29.24
C ALA A 110 12.89 -35.34 -28.41
N ALA A 111 14.20 -35.52 -28.61
CA ALA A 111 15.23 -34.73 -27.93
C ALA A 111 15.16 -33.24 -28.31
N THR A 112 14.92 -32.92 -29.58
CA THR A 112 14.73 -31.52 -30.01
C THR A 112 13.47 -30.89 -29.41
N ALA A 113 12.36 -31.62 -29.38
CA ALA A 113 11.12 -31.17 -28.76
C ALA A 113 11.28 -30.94 -27.25
N ALA A 114 11.96 -31.85 -26.55
CA ALA A 114 12.26 -31.70 -25.12
C ALA A 114 13.14 -30.46 -24.83
N LYS A 115 14.12 -30.16 -25.70
CA LYS A 115 14.91 -28.93 -25.58
C LYS A 115 14.05 -27.68 -25.80
N ALA A 116 13.20 -27.69 -26.82
CA ALA A 116 12.28 -26.57 -27.11
C ALA A 116 11.33 -26.31 -25.93
N ALA A 117 10.72 -27.37 -25.37
CA ALA A 117 9.84 -27.27 -24.19
C ALA A 117 10.55 -26.65 -22.98
N LYS A 118 11.80 -27.07 -22.70
CA LYS A 118 12.61 -26.46 -21.62
C LYS A 118 12.92 -24.98 -21.85
N VAL A 119 13.11 -24.56 -23.10
CA VAL A 119 13.32 -23.14 -23.42
C VAL A 119 12.03 -22.35 -23.20
N GLU A 120 10.89 -22.89 -23.62
CA GLU A 120 9.59 -22.27 -23.42
C GLU A 120 9.24 -22.12 -21.93
N GLU A 121 9.50 -23.16 -21.12
CA GLU A 121 9.32 -23.11 -19.67
C GLU A 121 10.18 -22.01 -19.04
N LYS A 122 11.46 -21.93 -19.43
CA LYS A 122 12.36 -20.86 -18.97
C LYS A 122 11.87 -19.47 -19.36
N LEU A 123 11.30 -19.32 -20.56
CA LEU A 123 10.77 -18.04 -21.03
C LEU A 123 9.54 -17.62 -20.22
N LYS A 124 8.61 -18.54 -19.98
CA LYS A 124 7.44 -18.31 -19.11
C LYS A 124 7.88 -17.93 -17.69
N ALA A 125 8.86 -18.64 -17.13
CA ALA A 125 9.41 -18.32 -15.81
C ALA A 125 10.07 -16.93 -15.78
N ALA A 126 10.80 -16.55 -16.82
CA ALA A 126 11.42 -15.24 -16.93
C ALA A 126 10.39 -14.11 -17.04
N GLU A 127 9.31 -14.33 -17.79
CA GLU A 127 8.20 -13.38 -17.90
C GLU A 127 7.47 -13.21 -16.56
N ALA A 128 7.13 -14.33 -15.89
CA ALA A 128 6.55 -14.31 -14.56
C ALA A 128 7.43 -13.55 -13.55
N ALA A 129 8.76 -13.74 -13.61
CA ALA A 129 9.70 -13.02 -12.76
C ALA A 129 9.73 -11.50 -13.05
N LYS A 130 9.59 -11.09 -14.31
CA LYS A 130 9.47 -9.65 -14.67
C LYS A 130 8.18 -9.05 -14.12
N VAL A 131 7.05 -9.73 -14.28
CA VAL A 131 5.75 -9.30 -13.72
C VAL A 131 5.83 -9.17 -12.21
N ALA A 132 6.40 -10.17 -11.51
CA ALA A 132 6.57 -10.12 -10.06
C ALA A 132 7.45 -8.95 -9.60
N LYS A 133 8.53 -8.64 -10.34
CA LYS A 133 9.37 -7.47 -10.05
C LYS A 133 8.62 -6.16 -10.26
N ALA A 134 7.84 -6.06 -11.34
CA ALA A 134 7.03 -4.87 -11.63
C ALA A 134 5.97 -4.65 -10.54
N ALA A 135 5.26 -5.69 -10.11
CA ALA A 135 4.27 -5.61 -9.03
C ALA A 135 4.90 -5.12 -7.72
N LYS A 136 6.07 -5.66 -7.33
CA LYS A 136 6.81 -5.19 -6.14
C LYS A 136 7.27 -3.73 -6.26
N ALA A 137 7.63 -3.28 -7.46
CA ALA A 137 8.01 -1.88 -7.68
C ALA A 137 6.80 -0.94 -7.55
N GLU A 138 5.64 -1.36 -8.07
CA GLU A 138 4.39 -0.60 -7.95
C GLU A 138 3.92 -0.50 -6.49
N GLU A 139 3.99 -1.59 -5.73
CA GLU A 139 3.69 -1.59 -4.29
C GLU A 139 4.57 -0.60 -3.52
N LYS A 140 5.89 -0.60 -3.81
CA LYS A 140 6.82 0.38 -3.22
C LYS A 140 6.47 1.82 -3.59
N LEU A 141 6.04 2.06 -4.83
CA LEU A 141 5.65 3.40 -5.29
C LEU A 141 4.39 3.88 -4.55
N LYS A 142 3.37 3.03 -4.43
CA LYS A 142 2.15 3.31 -3.66
C LYS A 142 2.46 3.60 -2.19
N ALA A 143 3.33 2.79 -1.57
CA ALA A 143 3.76 3.03 -0.19
C ALA A 143 4.51 4.35 -0.03
N ALA A 144 5.37 4.71 -0.98
CA ALA A 144 6.09 5.99 -0.97
C ALA A 144 5.14 7.19 -1.14
N GLU A 145 4.13 7.08 -2.00
CA GLU A 145 3.10 8.11 -2.18
C GLU A 145 2.25 8.27 -0.92
N ALA A 146 1.78 7.17 -0.32
CA ALA A 146 1.06 7.18 0.95
C ALA A 146 1.88 7.85 2.07
N ALA A 147 3.18 7.56 2.15
CA ALA A 147 4.07 8.19 3.12
C ALA A 147 4.21 9.71 2.91
N LYS A 148 4.22 10.19 1.66
CA LYS A 148 4.22 11.62 1.35
C LYS A 148 2.93 12.29 1.79
N VAL A 149 1.78 11.69 1.50
CA VAL A 149 0.46 12.18 1.92
C VAL A 149 0.37 12.26 3.45
N ALA A 150 0.79 11.21 4.15
CA ALA A 150 0.80 11.18 5.62
C ALA A 150 1.69 12.28 6.24
N LYS A 151 2.87 12.56 5.63
CA LYS A 151 3.73 13.66 6.06
C LYS A 151 3.08 15.03 5.84
N ALA A 152 2.42 15.22 4.69
CA ALA A 152 1.71 16.47 4.39
C ALA A 152 0.55 16.71 5.38
N ALA A 153 -0.26 15.69 5.65
CA ALA A 153 -1.35 15.77 6.61
C ALA A 153 -0.86 16.14 8.03
N ASN A 154 0.22 15.50 8.50
CA ASN A 154 0.84 15.85 9.78
C ASN A 154 1.35 17.31 9.83
N ALA A 155 1.90 17.82 8.72
CA ALA A 155 2.35 19.21 8.65
C ALA A 155 1.18 20.19 8.74
N GLU A 156 0.07 19.89 8.06
CA GLU A 156 -1.16 20.69 8.11
C GLU A 156 -1.78 20.72 9.51
N GLU A 157 -1.84 19.56 10.19
CA GLU A 157 -2.33 19.47 11.57
C GLU A 157 -1.49 20.34 12.52
N LYS A 158 -0.16 20.27 12.41
CA LYS A 158 0.75 21.11 13.20
C LYS A 158 0.54 22.61 12.94
N LEU A 159 0.27 22.99 11.69
CA LEU A 159 0.00 24.38 11.33
C LEU A 159 -1.30 24.87 11.98
N LYS A 160 -2.38 24.08 11.88
CA LYS A 160 -3.66 24.38 12.55
C LYS A 160 -3.50 24.50 14.07
N ALA A 161 -2.75 23.60 14.69
CA ALA A 161 -2.46 23.66 16.12
C ALA A 161 -1.67 24.92 16.51
N ALA A 162 -0.68 25.31 15.69
CA ALA A 162 0.10 26.52 15.92
C ALA A 162 -0.74 27.80 15.78
N GLU A 163 -1.65 27.85 14.81
CA GLU A 163 -2.58 28.96 14.64
C GLU A 163 -3.55 29.08 15.82
N ALA A 164 -4.15 27.96 16.24
CA ALA A 164 -5.02 27.92 17.42
C ALA A 164 -4.27 28.40 18.69
N ALA A 165 -3.01 28.01 18.87
CA ALA A 165 -2.19 28.47 19.99
C ALA A 165 -1.92 29.99 19.95
N LYS A 166 -1.75 30.59 18.76
CA LYS A 166 -1.62 32.05 18.61
C LYS A 166 -2.90 32.76 18.99
N VAL A 167 -4.05 32.27 18.52
CA VAL A 167 -5.37 32.82 18.88
C VAL A 167 -5.61 32.76 20.38
N ALA A 168 -5.31 31.61 21.02
CA ALA A 168 -5.45 31.46 22.46
C ALA A 168 -4.54 32.41 23.27
N LYS A 169 -3.31 32.65 22.80
CA LYS A 169 -2.41 33.64 23.41
C LYS A 169 -2.94 35.06 23.27
N ALA A 170 -3.48 35.42 22.10
CA ALA A 170 -4.08 36.73 21.87
C ALA A 170 -5.30 36.97 22.78
N ALA A 171 -6.20 35.99 22.88
CA ALA A 171 -7.37 36.07 23.77
C ALA A 171 -6.98 36.28 25.24
N LYS A 172 -5.98 35.53 25.73
CA LYS A 172 -5.45 35.72 27.11
C LYS A 172 -4.81 37.10 27.31
N ALA A 173 -4.16 37.65 26.29
CA ALA A 173 -3.58 38.99 26.37
C ALA A 173 -4.69 40.06 26.43
N GLU A 174 -5.75 39.91 25.64
CA GLU A 174 -6.91 40.80 25.64
C GLU A 174 -7.66 40.76 26.99
N GLU A 175 -7.87 39.58 27.56
CA GLU A 175 -8.47 39.42 28.89
C GLU A 175 -7.67 40.16 29.96
N LYS A 176 -6.33 40.02 29.94
CA LYS A 176 -5.44 40.76 30.84
C LYS A 176 -5.52 42.28 30.64
N ALA A 177 -5.61 42.74 29.40
CA ALA A 177 -5.75 44.17 29.09
C ALA A 177 -7.06 44.73 29.66
N LYS A 178 -8.18 44.04 29.45
CA LYS A 178 -9.50 44.40 30.01
C LYS A 178 -9.50 44.41 31.54
N ALA A 179 -8.86 43.42 32.17
CA ALA A 179 -8.71 43.39 33.63
C ALA A 179 -7.88 44.58 34.15
N ALA A 180 -6.80 44.95 33.45
CA ALA A 180 -5.97 46.09 33.82
C ALA A 180 -6.72 47.43 33.65
N GLU A 181 -7.53 47.57 32.61
CA GLU A 181 -8.36 48.75 32.38
C GLU A 181 -9.43 48.89 33.48
N THR A 182 -10.14 47.81 33.79
CA THR A 182 -11.10 47.76 34.90
C THR A 182 -10.45 48.14 36.23
N ALA A 183 -9.23 47.64 36.50
CA ALA A 183 -8.50 47.99 37.72
C ALA A 183 -8.11 49.47 37.78
N LYS A 184 -7.74 50.08 36.65
CA LYS A 184 -7.50 51.54 36.55
C LYS A 184 -8.77 52.33 36.81
N ALA A 185 -9.89 51.96 36.19
CA ALA A 185 -11.18 52.59 36.40
C ALA A 185 -11.62 52.52 37.87
N ALA A 186 -11.47 51.35 38.51
CA ALA A 186 -11.78 51.17 39.92
C ALA A 186 -10.91 52.05 40.84
N LYS A 187 -9.61 52.22 40.53
CA LYS A 187 -8.74 53.13 41.27
C LYS A 187 -9.18 54.59 41.10
N ALA A 188 -9.54 55.00 39.89
CA ALA A 188 -10.05 56.35 39.62
C ALA A 188 -11.36 56.63 40.37
N ALA A 189 -12.30 55.66 40.35
CA ALA A 189 -13.55 55.77 41.09
C ALA A 189 -13.33 55.91 42.60
N LYS A 190 -12.42 55.12 43.19
CA LYS A 190 -12.05 55.25 44.60
C LYS A 190 -11.40 56.59 44.93
N ALA A 191 -10.61 57.15 44.02
CA ALA A 191 -10.03 58.48 44.20
C ALA A 191 -11.10 59.57 44.19
N ALA A 192 -12.03 59.52 43.23
CA ALA A 192 -13.15 60.46 43.15
C ALA A 192 -14.09 60.36 44.36
N GLU A 193 -14.33 59.15 44.88
CA GLU A 193 -15.11 58.96 46.11
C GLU A 193 -14.43 59.60 47.32
N LYS A 194 -13.10 59.44 47.46
CA LYS A 194 -12.34 60.11 48.53
C LYS A 194 -12.41 61.63 48.41
N GLU A 195 -12.30 62.17 47.21
CA GLU A 195 -12.41 63.61 46.99
C GLU A 195 -13.78 64.14 47.41
N LYS A 196 -14.88 63.47 47.02
CA LYS A 196 -16.23 63.80 47.47
C LYS A 196 -16.38 63.74 48.99
N GLN A 197 -15.80 62.73 49.64
CA GLN A 197 -15.81 62.61 51.10
C GLN A 197 -15.07 63.76 51.78
N GLU A 198 -13.92 64.20 51.24
CA GLU A 198 -13.18 65.35 51.77
C GLU A 198 -13.93 66.67 51.53
N GLU A 199 -14.54 66.85 50.37
CA GLU A 199 -15.42 67.98 50.09
C GLU A 199 -16.59 68.05 51.08
N GLU A 200 -17.27 66.93 51.34
CA GLU A 200 -18.39 66.87 52.28
C GLU A 200 -17.95 67.18 53.72
N LYS A 201 -16.79 66.67 54.15
CA LYS A 201 -16.20 67.02 55.45
C LYS A 201 -15.91 68.52 55.54
N LEU A 202 -15.31 69.10 54.50
CA LEU A 202 -15.02 70.52 54.45
C LEU A 202 -16.32 71.35 54.51
N MET A 203 -17.32 70.95 53.72
CA MET A 203 -18.64 71.59 53.69
C MET A 203 -19.30 71.58 55.08
N SER A 204 -19.32 70.43 55.76
CA SER A 204 -19.82 70.28 57.13
C SER A 204 -19.09 71.19 58.12
N SER A 205 -17.76 71.25 58.03
CA SER A 205 -16.94 72.10 58.92
C SER A 205 -17.20 73.60 58.74
N LEU A 206 -17.45 74.05 57.50
CA LEU A 206 -17.74 75.44 57.17
C LEU A 206 -19.15 75.84 57.64
N LEU A 207 -20.14 74.97 57.41
CA LEU A 207 -21.52 75.17 57.85
C LEU A 207 -21.60 75.23 59.37
N LYS A 208 -20.90 74.35 60.09
CA LYS A 208 -20.84 74.37 61.57
C LYS A 208 -20.23 75.65 62.13
N LYS A 209 -19.31 76.28 61.40
CA LYS A 209 -18.69 77.57 61.76
C LYS A 209 -19.53 78.79 61.33
N LEU A 210 -20.70 78.56 60.70
CA LEU A 210 -21.53 79.60 60.10
C LEU A 210 -20.72 80.57 59.22
N ARG A 211 -19.72 80.08 58.47
CA ARG A 211 -18.89 80.96 57.64
C ARG A 211 -19.73 81.50 56.45
N PRO A 212 -19.88 82.82 56.27
CA PRO A 212 -20.73 83.33 55.21
C PRO A 212 -20.13 83.04 53.81
N PRO A 213 -20.97 82.80 52.78
CA PRO A 213 -20.53 82.36 51.46
C PRO A 213 -19.46 83.23 50.79
N PHE A 214 -19.51 84.55 50.96
CA PHE A 214 -18.51 85.48 50.38
C PHE A 214 -17.09 85.26 50.93
N LYS A 215 -16.96 84.87 52.21
CA LYS A 215 -15.64 84.54 52.80
C LYS A 215 -15.13 83.21 52.26
N VAL A 216 -16.01 82.22 52.14
CA VAL A 216 -15.65 80.92 51.56
C VAL A 216 -15.20 81.06 50.11
N ALA A 217 -15.91 81.86 49.30
CA ALA A 217 -15.51 82.16 47.92
C ALA A 217 -14.11 82.81 47.86
N LYS A 218 -13.85 83.78 48.74
CA LYS A 218 -12.53 84.43 48.85
C LYS A 218 -11.42 83.47 49.27
N ASP A 219 -11.68 82.61 50.26
CA ASP A 219 -10.74 81.59 50.74
C ASP A 219 -10.41 80.55 49.66
N LEU A 220 -11.38 80.24 48.78
CA LEU A 220 -11.21 79.37 47.62
C LEU A 220 -10.58 80.09 46.40
N GLY A 221 -10.21 81.36 46.53
CA GLY A 221 -9.61 82.14 45.43
C GLY A 221 -10.57 82.48 44.29
N ILE A 222 -11.88 82.38 44.52
CA ILE A 222 -12.93 82.66 43.52
C ILE A 222 -13.13 84.19 43.46
N LYS A 223 -12.68 84.82 42.37
CA LYS A 223 -12.83 86.28 42.16
C LYS A 223 -14.29 86.67 41.95
N ASP A 224 -14.70 87.77 42.57
CA ASP A 224 -16.05 88.34 42.45
C ASP A 224 -16.41 88.60 40.97
N GLY A 225 -17.49 87.99 40.49
CA GLY A 225 -18.12 88.29 39.20
C GLY A 225 -18.02 87.24 38.09
N VAL A 226 -17.06 86.30 38.11
CA VAL A 226 -16.85 85.38 36.95
C VAL A 226 -17.08 83.90 37.27
N VAL A 227 -17.07 83.48 38.54
CA VAL A 227 -17.01 82.03 38.85
C VAL A 227 -18.01 81.56 39.91
N SER A 228 -18.82 82.45 40.53
CA SER A 228 -19.80 82.01 41.54
C SER A 228 -20.89 81.07 41.00
N LYS A 229 -21.03 80.98 39.66
CA LYS A 229 -21.95 80.05 38.97
C LYS A 229 -21.28 78.78 38.45
N ASN A 230 -19.95 78.67 38.54
CA ASN A 230 -19.18 77.58 37.91
C ASN A 230 -18.47 76.66 38.92
N SER A 231 -18.64 76.87 40.23
CA SER A 231 -18.15 75.94 41.26
C SER A 231 -19.34 75.18 41.86
N PRO A 232 -19.52 73.89 41.53
CA PRO A 232 -20.59 73.06 42.09
C PRO A 232 -20.56 73.03 43.61
N PHE A 233 -19.35 73.01 44.18
CA PHE A 233 -19.13 73.04 45.63
C PHE A 233 -19.69 74.31 46.29
N LEU A 234 -19.37 75.49 45.75
CA LEU A 234 -19.81 76.77 46.35
C LEU A 234 -21.31 76.98 46.21
N GLU A 235 -21.90 76.54 45.09
CA GLU A 235 -23.34 76.60 44.86
C GLU A 235 -24.09 75.73 45.88
N GLU A 236 -23.66 74.48 46.07
CA GLU A 236 -24.25 73.58 47.06
C GLU A 236 -24.05 74.08 48.49
N TYR A 237 -22.86 74.59 48.83
CA TYR A 237 -22.59 75.21 50.12
C TYR A 237 -23.53 76.38 50.40
N THR A 238 -23.70 77.29 49.44
CA THR A 238 -24.56 78.48 49.57
C THR A 238 -26.02 78.07 49.79
N ARG A 239 -26.48 77.05 49.06
CA ARG A 239 -27.82 76.47 49.23
C ARG A 239 -28.01 75.92 50.65
N ARG A 240 -27.09 75.09 51.15
CA ARG A 240 -27.17 74.51 52.50
C ARG A 240 -27.04 75.57 53.60
N PHE A 241 -26.17 76.57 53.42
CA PHE A 241 -25.99 77.68 54.37
C PHE A 241 -27.27 78.51 54.52
N LYS A 242 -27.94 78.84 53.41
CA LYS A 242 -29.21 79.57 53.44
C LYS A 242 -30.27 78.82 54.25
N LEU A 243 -30.46 77.53 53.96
CA LEU A 243 -31.40 76.67 54.70
C LEU A 243 -31.10 76.63 56.20
N LEU A 244 -29.82 76.54 56.57
CA LEU A 244 -29.40 76.52 57.97
C LEU A 244 -29.71 77.86 58.68
N VAL A 245 -29.40 78.98 58.04
CA VAL A 245 -29.67 80.32 58.60
C VAL A 245 -31.17 80.57 58.73
N ASP A 246 -31.96 80.16 57.74
CA ASP A 246 -33.41 80.30 57.78
C ASP A 246 -34.01 79.45 58.90
N ALA A 247 -33.48 78.24 59.14
CA ALA A 247 -33.91 77.36 60.24
C ALA A 247 -33.55 77.89 61.64
N ILE A 248 -32.46 78.65 61.80
CA ILE A 248 -32.05 79.26 63.08
C ILE A 248 -32.90 80.49 63.43
N LYS A 249 -33.51 81.14 62.43
CA LYS A 249 -34.32 82.35 62.60
C LYS A 249 -35.78 82.09 63.00
N VAL A 250 -36.22 80.82 62.94
CA VAL A 250 -37.54 80.35 63.39
C VAL A 250 -37.46 79.97 64.86
#